data_AF-A0A9D0NTS0-F1
#
_entry.id   AF-A0A9D0NTS0-F1
#
_cell.length_a   1.000
_cell.length_b   1.000
_cell.length_c   1.000
_cell.angle_alpha   90.00
_cell.angle_beta   90.00
_cell.angle_gamma   90.00
#
_symmetry.space_group_name_H-M   'P 1'
#
loop_
_entity.id
_entity.type
_entity.pdbx_description
1 polymer ?
#
loop_
_entity_poly.entity_id
_entity_poly.type
_entity_poly.pdbx_seq_one_letter_code
_entity_poly.pdbx_strand_id
1 'polypeptide(L)'
;REVDWDSFRVNFFTVVPPGILETEPASWVTSVHLDTAQRSLVAELVARFPNVTVLDVAALMQRVRALLDRVALAMELLFLFTLLAALLVLLSVIATQQDEHRFENALLRSLGVRRQRLLRARMAEHLVLGALAGILGGLAATLVAWILAVQIFRFPYAFSPAISLIGLTLGIVVVTAAGLFAARRFLDEPPVATLRRLES
;
A
#
# COMPACT_ATOMS: atom_id res chain seq x y z
N ARG A 1 13.65 32.92 -8.93
CA ARG A 1 12.86 32.70 -10.18
C ARG A 1 12.74 31.19 -10.31
N GLU A 2 11.55 30.65 -10.03
CA GLU A 2 11.30 29.22 -9.95
C GLU A 2 11.02 28.70 -11.37
N VAL A 3 11.82 27.73 -11.80
CA VAL A 3 11.69 27.14 -13.14
C VAL A 3 10.68 26.01 -13.03
N ASP A 4 9.53 26.20 -13.69
CA ASP A 4 8.43 25.25 -13.71
C ASP A 4 8.66 24.23 -14.85
N TRP A 5 9.28 23.11 -14.49
CA TRP A 5 9.68 22.02 -15.39
C TRP A 5 8.49 21.17 -15.88
N ASP A 6 7.28 21.40 -15.36
CA ASP A 6 6.08 20.64 -15.70
C ASP A 6 5.55 21.00 -17.10
N SER A 7 5.85 22.23 -17.56
CA SER A 7 5.66 22.61 -18.96
C SER A 7 6.93 22.27 -19.73
N PHE A 8 6.91 21.23 -20.55
CA PHE A 8 7.96 20.91 -21.54
C PHE A 8 8.08 21.98 -22.66
N ARG A 9 7.85 23.26 -22.33
CA ARG A 9 8.06 24.41 -23.20
C ARG A 9 9.51 24.85 -23.06
N VAL A 10 10.12 25.25 -24.18
CA VAL A 10 11.46 25.85 -24.18
C VAL A 10 11.39 27.17 -23.40
N ASN A 11 11.87 27.17 -22.15
CA ASN A 11 11.72 28.29 -21.22
C ASN A 11 12.94 29.23 -21.17
N PHE A 12 13.93 29.05 -22.05
CA PHE A 12 15.11 29.92 -22.14
C PHE A 12 15.13 30.67 -23.47
N PHE A 13 14.91 31.99 -23.39
CA PHE A 13 15.09 32.91 -24.50
C PHE A 13 16.28 33.81 -24.18
N THR A 14 17.38 33.66 -24.92
CA THR A 14 18.52 34.59 -24.86
C THR A 14 18.43 35.51 -26.06
N VAL A 15 18.25 36.82 -25.82
CA VAL A 15 18.25 37.82 -26.89
C VAL A 15 19.70 38.20 -27.18
N VAL A 16 20.15 37.98 -28.41
CA VAL A 16 21.53 38.26 -28.84
C VAL A 16 21.52 39.32 -29.95
N PRO A 17 22.46 40.29 -29.92
CA PRO A 17 22.62 41.27 -30.99
C PRO A 17 22.85 40.61 -32.37
N PRO A 18 22.36 41.23 -33.46
CA PRO A 18 22.56 40.72 -34.82
C PRO A 18 24.06 40.58 -35.17
N GLY A 19 24.42 39.56 -35.94
CA GLY A 19 25.80 39.28 -36.38
C GLY A 19 26.67 38.37 -35.50
N ILE A 20 26.25 38.00 -34.28
CA ILE A 20 27.09 37.19 -33.35
C ILE A 20 26.87 35.67 -33.51
N LEU A 21 25.65 35.24 -33.85
CA LEU A 21 25.26 33.82 -33.92
C LEU A 21 24.82 33.36 -35.32
N GLU A 22 24.99 34.19 -36.34
CA GLU A 22 24.46 33.93 -37.70
C GLU A 22 25.19 32.80 -38.44
N THR A 23 26.44 32.52 -38.06
CA THR A 23 27.27 31.44 -38.62
C THR A 23 27.30 30.17 -37.78
N GLU A 24 26.65 30.16 -36.61
CA GLU A 24 26.66 29.02 -35.69
C GLU A 24 25.54 28.02 -36.07
N PRO A 25 25.79 26.70 -36.00
CA PRO A 25 24.79 25.69 -36.33
C PRO A 25 23.60 25.75 -35.36
N ALA A 26 22.46 26.23 -35.85
CA ALA A 26 21.22 26.33 -35.08
C ALA A 26 20.43 25.02 -35.13
N SER A 27 20.06 24.50 -33.95
CA SER A 27 19.12 23.38 -33.81
C SER A 27 17.73 23.91 -33.48
N TRP A 28 16.73 23.53 -34.28
CA TRP A 28 15.35 23.96 -34.12
C TRP A 28 14.55 22.86 -33.40
N VAL A 29 13.85 23.23 -32.33
CA VAL A 29 13.03 22.30 -31.53
C VAL A 29 11.57 22.74 -31.59
N THR A 30 10.67 21.81 -31.88
CA THR A 30 9.21 22.04 -31.88
C THR A 30 8.50 20.88 -31.17
N SER A 31 7.33 21.16 -30.59
CA SER A 31 6.47 20.15 -29.97
C SER A 31 5.09 20.19 -30.61
N VAL A 32 4.56 19.01 -30.95
CA VAL A 32 3.24 18.85 -31.55
C VAL A 32 2.53 17.70 -30.84
N HIS A 33 1.27 17.90 -30.49
CA HIS A 33 0.42 16.83 -29.99
C HIS A 33 -0.17 16.08 -31.19
N LEU A 34 0.05 14.78 -31.25
CA LEU A 34 -0.45 13.92 -32.32
C LEU A 34 -1.32 12.83 -31.70
N ASP A 35 -2.52 12.65 -32.25
CA ASP A 35 -3.38 11.55 -31.87
C ASP A 35 -2.79 10.21 -32.31
N THR A 36 -3.18 9.14 -31.63
CA THR A 36 -2.71 7.77 -31.89
C THR A 36 -2.85 7.36 -33.36
N ALA A 37 -3.90 7.83 -34.05
CA ALA A 37 -4.17 7.56 -35.46
C ALA A 37 -3.19 8.24 -36.43
N GLN A 38 -2.51 9.31 -35.99
CA GLN A 38 -1.59 10.11 -36.80
C GLN A 38 -0.13 9.68 -36.61
N ARG A 39 0.17 8.65 -35.81
CA ARG A 39 1.55 8.17 -35.58
C ARG A 39 2.28 7.75 -36.86
N SER A 40 1.58 7.30 -37.89
CA SER A 40 2.17 6.96 -39.19
C SER A 40 2.79 8.18 -39.91
N LEU A 41 2.24 9.38 -39.70
CA LEU A 41 2.80 10.63 -40.25
C LEU A 41 4.19 10.92 -39.70
N VAL A 42 4.48 10.52 -38.46
CA VAL A 42 5.81 10.67 -37.85
C VAL A 42 6.84 9.82 -38.57
N ALA A 43 6.49 8.56 -38.88
CA ALA A 43 7.38 7.66 -39.61
C ALA A 43 7.64 8.17 -41.05
N GLU A 44 6.63 8.72 -41.72
CA GLU A 44 6.78 9.34 -43.04
C GLU A 44 7.65 10.61 -42.98
N LEU A 45 7.51 11.42 -41.92
CA LEU A 45 8.32 12.62 -41.72
C LEU A 45 9.81 12.31 -41.52
N VAL A 46 10.12 11.31 -40.69
CA VAL A 46 11.51 10.87 -40.44
C VAL A 46 12.12 10.26 -41.71
N ALA A 47 11.32 9.54 -42.50
CA ALA A 47 11.77 8.99 -43.78
C ALA A 47 12.07 10.08 -44.82
N ARG A 48 11.27 11.17 -44.85
CA ARG A 48 11.45 12.28 -45.79
C ARG A 48 12.52 13.28 -45.34
N PHE A 49 12.76 13.42 -44.03
CA PHE A 49 13.71 14.36 -43.44
C PHE A 49 14.62 13.66 -42.40
N PRO A 50 15.71 12.99 -42.84
CA PRO A 50 16.59 12.23 -41.96
C PRO A 50 17.41 13.09 -40.98
N ASN A 51 17.41 14.41 -41.15
CA ASN A 51 17.98 15.38 -40.22
C ASN A 51 17.05 15.75 -39.06
N VAL A 52 15.82 15.20 -39.01
CA VAL A 52 14.84 15.45 -37.96
C VAL A 52 14.85 14.32 -36.93
N THR A 53 15.22 14.63 -35.70
CA THR A 53 15.13 13.69 -34.56
C THR A 53 13.77 13.83 -33.89
N VAL A 54 12.97 12.77 -33.87
CA VAL A 54 11.69 12.74 -33.17
C VAL A 54 11.83 12.12 -31.80
N LEU A 55 11.35 12.83 -30.77
CA LEU A 55 11.30 12.33 -29.39
C LEU A 55 9.84 12.05 -29.00
N ASP A 56 9.49 10.77 -28.82
CA ASP A 56 8.16 10.38 -28.35
C ASP A 56 8.07 10.48 -26.81
N VAL A 57 7.58 11.64 -26.35
CA VAL A 57 7.34 11.91 -24.92
C VAL A 57 6.24 10.98 -24.36
N ALA A 58 5.26 10.56 -25.16
CA ALA A 58 4.21 9.67 -24.70
C ALA A 58 4.76 8.27 -24.39
N ALA A 59 5.62 7.73 -25.25
CA ALA A 59 6.31 6.47 -25.01
C ALA A 59 7.22 6.54 -23.78
N LEU A 60 7.92 7.66 -23.57
CA LEU A 60 8.72 7.88 -22.37
C LEU A 60 7.85 7.86 -21.11
N MET A 61 6.74 8.59 -21.10
CA MET A 61 5.80 8.62 -19.97
C MET A 61 5.15 7.26 -19.70
N GLN A 62 4.86 6.47 -20.75
CA GLN A 62 4.38 5.10 -20.58
C GLN A 62 5.42 4.22 -19.87
N ARG A 63 6.71 4.36 -20.21
CA ARG A 63 7.78 3.62 -19.52
C ARG A 63 7.89 4.03 -18.05
N VAL A 64 7.79 5.32 -17.75
CA VAL A 64 7.79 5.83 -16.36
C VAL A 64 6.59 5.26 -15.59
N ARG A 65 5.38 5.30 -16.16
CA ARG A 65 4.18 4.71 -15.54
C ARG A 65 4.36 3.21 -15.29
N ALA A 66 4.84 2.46 -16.28
CA ALA A 66 5.09 1.03 -16.12
C ALA A 66 6.13 0.71 -15.03
N LEU A 67 7.14 1.57 -14.86
CA LEU A 67 8.10 1.43 -13.75
C LEU A 67 7.41 1.69 -12.40
N LEU A 68 6.60 2.74 -12.30
CA LEU A 68 5.84 3.06 -11.09
C LEU A 68 4.86 1.93 -10.73
N ASP A 69 4.18 1.35 -11.72
CA ASP A 69 3.27 0.21 -11.52
C ASP A 69 4.02 -1.02 -10.99
N ARG A 70 5.21 -1.30 -11.51
CA ARG A 70 6.06 -2.39 -11.00
C ARG A 70 6.52 -2.15 -9.56
N VAL A 71 6.88 -0.92 -9.23
CA VAL A 71 7.25 -0.55 -7.85
C VAL A 71 6.05 -0.70 -6.92
N ALA A 72 4.87 -0.24 -7.34
CA ALA A 72 3.63 -0.39 -6.58
C ALA A 72 3.31 -1.87 -6.31
N LEU A 73 3.41 -2.73 -7.33
CA LEU A 73 3.20 -4.17 -7.18
C LEU A 73 4.21 -4.81 -6.21
N ALA A 74 5.48 -4.41 -6.28
CA ALA A 74 6.49 -4.90 -5.35
C ALA A 74 6.18 -4.47 -3.90
N MET A 75 5.74 -3.23 -3.69
CA MET A 75 5.31 -2.74 -2.38
C MET A 75 4.06 -3.45 -1.87
N GLU A 76 3.10 -3.76 -2.74
CA GLU A 76 1.91 -4.53 -2.39
C GLU A 76 2.28 -5.94 -1.91
N LEU A 77 3.21 -6.61 -2.60
CA LEU A 77 3.71 -7.91 -2.19
C LEU A 77 4.45 -7.85 -0.84
N LEU A 78 5.28 -6.82 -0.62
CA LEU A 78 5.94 -6.60 0.67
C LEU A 78 4.94 -6.36 1.79
N PHE A 79 3.88 -5.57 1.52
CA PHE A 79 2.80 -5.35 2.47
C PHE A 79 2.09 -6.67 2.81
N LEU A 80 1.78 -7.49 1.81
CA LEU A 80 1.17 -8.81 2.01
C LEU A 80 2.04 -9.71 2.89
N PHE A 81 3.34 -9.82 2.60
CA PHE A 81 4.26 -10.62 3.43
C PHE A 81 4.38 -10.09 4.85
N THR A 82 4.43 -8.76 5.01
CA THR A 82 4.49 -8.12 6.32
C THR A 82 3.22 -8.40 7.13
N LEU A 83 2.06 -8.34 6.47
CA LEU A 83 0.77 -8.67 7.08
C LEU A 83 0.70 -10.15 7.52
N LEU A 84 1.17 -11.06 6.67
CA LEU A 84 1.27 -12.49 7.00
C LEU A 84 2.22 -12.73 8.18
N ALA A 85 3.38 -12.08 8.19
CA ALA A 85 4.34 -12.19 9.29
C ALA A 85 3.75 -11.66 10.60
N ALA A 86 3.10 -10.50 10.58
CA ALA A 86 2.40 -9.93 11.74
C ALA A 86 1.30 -10.87 12.26
N LEU A 87 0.54 -11.50 11.36
CA LEU A 87 -0.46 -12.51 11.72
C LEU A 87 0.16 -13.73 12.40
N LEU A 88 1.27 -14.24 11.87
CA LEU A 88 1.99 -15.37 12.47
C LEU A 88 2.54 -15.01 13.86
N VAL A 89 3.11 -13.82 14.03
CA VAL A 89 3.58 -13.34 15.33
C VAL A 89 2.41 -13.24 16.33
N LEU A 90 1.27 -12.68 15.91
CA LEU A 90 0.08 -12.62 16.75
C LEU A 90 -0.39 -14.02 17.18
N LEU A 91 -0.42 -14.98 16.25
CA LEU A 91 -0.74 -16.38 16.53
C LEU A 91 0.22 -17.00 17.56
N SER A 92 1.52 -16.74 17.42
CA SER A 92 2.53 -17.21 18.36
C SER A 92 2.35 -16.62 19.76
N VAL A 93 2.08 -15.31 19.87
CA VAL A 93 1.83 -14.66 21.17
C VAL A 93 0.60 -15.26 21.85
N ILE A 94 -0.51 -15.42 21.12
CA ILE A 94 -1.73 -16.03 21.66
C ILE A 94 -1.46 -17.46 22.15
N ALA A 95 -0.70 -18.25 21.39
CA ALA A 95 -0.34 -19.61 21.79
C ALA A 95 0.45 -19.62 23.10
N THR A 96 1.42 -18.70 23.27
CA THR A 96 2.22 -18.63 24.50
C THR A 96 1.44 -18.20 25.74
N GLN A 97 0.49 -17.26 25.62
CA GLN A 97 -0.30 -16.80 26.77
C GLN A 97 -1.26 -17.87 27.32
N GLN A 98 -1.72 -18.80 26.48
CA GLN A 98 -2.70 -19.79 26.91
C GLN A 98 -2.14 -20.81 27.92
N ASP A 99 -0.84 -21.11 27.88
CA ASP A 99 -0.21 -22.03 28.82
C ASP A 99 -0.27 -21.50 30.26
N GLU A 100 -0.17 -20.18 30.42
CA GLU A 100 -0.23 -19.49 31.71
C GLU A 100 -1.67 -19.43 32.25
N HIS A 101 -2.66 -19.20 31.38
CA HIS A 101 -4.08 -19.12 31.77
C HIS A 101 -4.78 -20.48 32.01
N ARG A 102 -4.12 -21.61 31.72
CA ARG A 102 -4.69 -22.95 32.00
C ARG A 102 -4.93 -23.17 33.48
N PHE A 103 -4.03 -22.66 34.33
CA PHE A 103 -4.13 -22.79 35.78
C PHE A 103 -5.30 -21.97 36.35
N GLU A 104 -5.44 -20.71 35.94
CA GLU A 104 -6.56 -19.84 36.32
C GLU A 104 -7.92 -20.41 35.89
N ASN A 105 -7.98 -20.97 34.68
CA ASN A 105 -9.20 -21.60 34.17
C ASN A 105 -9.58 -22.87 34.94
N ALA A 106 -8.60 -23.66 35.36
CA ALA A 106 -8.85 -24.82 36.23
C ALA A 106 -9.41 -24.37 37.58
N LEU A 107 -8.86 -23.30 38.15
CA LEU A 107 -9.33 -22.71 39.41
C LEU A 107 -10.77 -22.19 39.29
N LEU A 108 -11.09 -21.42 38.25
CA LEU A 108 -12.46 -20.91 38.00
C LEU A 108 -13.48 -22.02 37.73
N ARG A 109 -13.07 -23.14 37.12
CA ARG A 109 -13.93 -24.32 36.94
C ARG A 109 -14.19 -25.04 38.26
N SER A 110 -13.22 -25.08 39.17
CA SER A 110 -13.44 -25.63 40.52
C SER A 110 -14.45 -24.81 41.33
N LEU A 111 -14.56 -23.51 41.04
CA LEU A 111 -15.55 -22.59 41.62
C LEU A 111 -16.93 -22.64 40.92
N GLY A 112 -17.16 -23.59 40.00
CA GLY A 112 -18.47 -23.82 39.38
C GLY A 112 -18.82 -22.92 38.18
N VAL A 113 -17.85 -22.16 37.65
CA VAL A 113 -18.09 -21.28 36.50
C VAL A 113 -18.35 -22.12 35.23
N ARG A 114 -19.53 -21.93 34.61
CA ARG A 114 -19.90 -22.60 33.35
C ARG A 114 -18.98 -22.15 32.20
N ARG A 115 -18.43 -23.10 31.45
CA ARG A 115 -17.53 -22.92 30.26
C ARG A 115 -18.01 -21.84 29.28
N GLN A 116 -19.33 -21.72 29.08
CA GLN A 116 -19.92 -20.73 28.16
C GLN A 116 -19.76 -19.27 28.61
N ARG A 117 -19.79 -18.98 29.92
CA ARG A 117 -19.58 -17.61 30.43
C ARG A 117 -18.13 -17.17 30.25
N LEU A 118 -17.21 -18.10 30.43
CA LEU A 118 -15.78 -17.88 30.34
C LEU A 118 -15.33 -17.62 28.88
N LEU A 119 -15.90 -18.35 27.92
CA LEU A 119 -15.70 -18.09 26.49
C LEU A 119 -16.26 -16.72 26.04
N ARG A 120 -17.44 -16.32 26.52
CA ARG A 120 -18.03 -15.01 26.17
C ARG A 120 -17.20 -13.84 26.70
N ALA A 121 -16.71 -13.93 27.94
CA ALA A 121 -15.86 -12.88 28.52
C ALA A 121 -14.56 -12.72 27.71
N ARG A 122 -13.91 -13.84 27.38
CA ARG A 122 -12.66 -13.84 26.60
C ARG A 122 -12.86 -13.34 25.16
N MET A 123 -13.99 -13.66 24.53
CA MET A 123 -14.35 -13.09 23.22
C MET A 123 -14.62 -11.59 23.29
N ALA A 124 -15.27 -11.09 24.33
CA ALA A 124 -15.54 -9.66 24.50
C ALA A 124 -14.23 -8.86 24.65
N GLU A 125 -13.27 -9.36 25.42
CA GLU A 125 -11.95 -8.76 25.59
C GLU A 125 -11.19 -8.65 24.26
N HIS A 126 -11.13 -9.74 23.49
CA HIS A 126 -10.48 -9.75 22.18
C HIS A 126 -11.20 -8.86 21.16
N LEU A 127 -12.53 -8.77 21.23
CA LEU A 127 -13.30 -7.83 20.39
C LEU A 127 -12.95 -6.38 20.69
N VAL A 128 -12.82 -6.01 21.97
CA VAL A 128 -12.45 -4.65 22.38
C VAL A 128 -11.03 -4.32 21.93
N LEU A 129 -10.07 -5.23 22.14
CA LEU A 129 -8.69 -5.05 21.68
C LEU A 129 -8.61 -4.95 20.15
N GLY A 130 -9.34 -5.79 19.42
CA GLY A 130 -9.42 -5.74 17.95
C GLY A 130 -10.04 -4.43 17.45
N ALA A 131 -11.10 -3.93 18.10
CA ALA A 131 -11.72 -2.66 17.77
C ALA A 131 -10.77 -1.48 17.99
N LEU A 132 -10.07 -1.44 19.12
CA LEU A 132 -9.07 -0.41 19.42
C LEU A 132 -7.91 -0.43 18.42
N ALA A 133 -7.39 -1.62 18.12
CA ALA A 133 -6.33 -1.80 17.13
C ALA A 133 -6.77 -1.34 15.73
N GLY A 134 -7.99 -1.67 15.32
CA GLY A 134 -8.56 -1.23 14.04
C GLY A 134 -8.73 0.29 13.95
N ILE A 135 -9.22 0.93 15.00
CA ILE A 135 -9.36 2.40 15.06
C ILE A 135 -7.98 3.06 14.99
N LEU A 136 -7.03 2.64 15.82
CA LEU A 136 -5.69 3.21 15.83
C LEU A 136 -4.95 3.00 14.50
N GLY A 137 -5.04 1.79 13.94
CA GLY A 137 -4.46 1.47 12.63
C GLY A 137 -5.08 2.30 11.51
N GLY A 138 -6.40 2.46 11.49
CA GLY A 138 -7.10 3.28 10.50
C GLY A 138 -6.73 4.77 10.59
N LEU A 139 -6.62 5.31 11.81
CA LEU A 139 -6.17 6.69 12.05
C LEU A 139 -4.72 6.89 11.58
N ALA A 140 -3.82 5.98 11.93
CA ALA A 140 -2.42 6.04 11.51
C ALA A 140 -2.27 5.96 9.99
N ALA A 141 -2.99 5.03 9.33
CA ALA A 141 -2.97 4.90 7.87
C ALA A 141 -3.50 6.17 7.18
N THR A 142 -4.59 6.75 7.69
CA THR A 142 -5.16 8.01 7.17
C THR A 142 -4.19 9.17 7.34
N LEU A 143 -3.54 9.27 8.49
CA LEU A 143 -2.55 10.31 8.77
C LEU A 143 -1.35 10.21 7.82
N VAL A 144 -0.81 9.00 7.62
CA VAL A 144 0.28 8.77 6.69
C VAL A 144 -0.14 9.11 5.26
N ALA A 145 -1.31 8.68 4.82
CA ALA A 145 -1.84 9.00 3.49
C ALA A 145 -1.97 10.53 3.28
N TRP A 146 -2.47 11.24 4.29
CA TRP A 146 -2.59 12.70 4.26
C TRP A 146 -1.21 13.39 4.17
N ILE A 147 -0.24 12.97 5.00
CA ILE A 147 1.13 13.52 4.96
C ILE A 147 1.76 13.29 3.58
N LEU A 148 1.65 12.08 3.04
CA LEU A 148 2.21 11.76 1.72
C LEU A 148 1.57 12.64 0.63
N ALA A 149 0.24 12.76 0.63
CA ALA A 149 -0.47 13.53 -0.39
C ALA A 149 -0.12 15.02 -0.38
N VAL A 150 -0.08 15.63 0.82
CA VAL A 150 0.13 17.08 0.96
C VAL A 150 1.62 17.45 0.89
N GLN A 151 2.48 16.74 1.61
CA GLN A 151 3.88 17.15 1.79
C GLN A 151 4.81 16.61 0.69
N ILE A 152 4.59 15.38 0.25
CA ILE A 152 5.50 14.73 -0.72
C ILE A 152 5.00 14.95 -2.14
N PHE A 153 3.74 14.59 -2.41
CA PHE A 153 3.21 14.58 -3.76
C PHE A 153 2.57 15.91 -4.20
N ARG A 154 2.27 16.82 -3.26
CA ARG A 154 1.60 18.11 -3.51
C ARG A 154 0.30 17.98 -4.35
N PHE A 155 -0.41 16.87 -4.22
CA PHE A 155 -1.68 16.67 -4.90
C PHE A 155 -2.83 17.31 -4.10
N PRO A 156 -3.90 17.80 -4.76
CA PRO A 156 -5.12 18.14 -4.05
C PRO A 156 -5.66 16.88 -3.39
N TYR A 157 -5.55 16.78 -2.07
CA TYR A 157 -6.02 15.62 -1.32
C TYR A 157 -7.54 15.52 -1.43
N ALA A 158 -8.02 14.70 -2.36
CA ALA A 158 -9.42 14.37 -2.50
C ALA A 158 -9.77 13.24 -1.52
N PHE A 159 -10.28 13.61 -0.34
CA PHE A 159 -10.79 12.62 0.60
C PHE A 159 -11.99 11.90 -0.03
N SER A 160 -11.81 10.61 -0.36
CA SER A 160 -12.88 9.75 -0.84
C SER A 160 -13.43 8.94 0.33
N PRO A 161 -14.66 9.21 0.82
CA PRO A 161 -15.27 8.46 1.91
C PRO A 161 -15.39 6.96 1.58
N ALA A 162 -15.57 6.62 0.30
CA ALA A 162 -15.69 5.25 -0.15
C ALA A 162 -14.37 4.47 0.03
N ILE A 163 -13.22 5.06 -0.35
CA ILE A 163 -11.91 4.40 -0.21
C ILE A 163 -11.55 4.26 1.27
N SER A 164 -11.82 5.28 2.08
CA SER A 164 -11.63 5.23 3.53
C SER A 164 -12.51 4.17 4.20
N LEU A 165 -13.78 4.03 3.77
CA LEU A 165 -14.70 3.02 4.31
C LEU A 165 -14.30 1.60 3.88
N ILE A 166 -13.86 1.41 2.64
CA ILE A 166 -13.32 0.11 2.17
C ILE A 166 -12.06 -0.25 2.96
N GLY A 167 -11.13 0.68 3.14
CA GLY A 167 -9.91 0.45 3.94
C GLY A 167 -10.22 0.12 5.40
N LEU A 168 -11.16 0.85 6.02
CA LEU A 168 -11.61 0.61 7.39
C LEU A 168 -12.30 -0.76 7.53
N THR A 169 -13.24 -1.07 6.63
CA THR A 169 -13.97 -2.34 6.67
C THR A 169 -13.07 -3.53 6.39
N LEU A 170 -12.16 -3.43 5.41
CA LEU A 170 -11.19 -4.47 5.11
C LEU A 170 -10.22 -4.68 6.27
N GLY A 171 -9.74 -3.59 6.90
CA GLY A 171 -8.88 -3.66 8.08
C GLY A 171 -9.57 -4.33 9.27
N ILE A 172 -10.82 -3.96 9.56
CA ILE A 172 -11.64 -4.60 10.61
C ILE A 172 -11.84 -6.08 10.28
N VAL A 173 -12.22 -6.43 9.05
CA VAL A 173 -12.44 -7.83 8.65
C VAL A 173 -11.18 -8.65 8.77
N VAL A 174 -10.03 -8.15 8.30
CA VAL A 174 -8.74 -8.87 8.36
C VAL A 174 -8.31 -9.10 9.80
N VAL A 175 -8.34 -8.08 10.67
CA VAL A 175 -7.94 -8.19 12.08
C VAL A 175 -8.90 -9.10 12.85
N THR A 176 -10.20 -8.99 12.60
CA THR A 176 -11.22 -9.81 13.28
C THR A 176 -11.18 -11.26 12.80
N ALA A 177 -11.00 -11.50 11.50
CA ALA A 177 -10.87 -12.85 10.93
C ALA A 177 -9.58 -13.53 11.39
N ALA A 178 -8.46 -12.80 11.42
CA ALA A 178 -7.20 -13.26 12.01
C ALA A 178 -7.37 -13.72 13.46
N GLY A 179 -7.97 -12.88 14.31
CA GLY A 179 -8.24 -13.21 15.72
C GLY A 179 -9.20 -14.38 15.91
N LEU A 180 -10.22 -14.50 15.06
CA LEU A 180 -11.17 -15.63 15.10
C LEU A 180 -10.56 -16.94 14.58
N PHE A 181 -9.72 -16.89 13.55
CA PHE A 181 -9.05 -18.08 13.01
C PHE A 181 -8.01 -18.61 14.01
N ALA A 182 -7.28 -17.71 14.67
CA ALA A 182 -6.41 -18.03 15.81
C ALA A 182 -7.18 -18.74 16.94
N ALA A 183 -8.36 -18.21 17.28
CA ALA A 183 -9.19 -18.77 18.35
C ALA A 183 -9.84 -20.12 17.99
N ARG A 184 -10.20 -20.33 16.70
CA ARG A 184 -10.87 -21.55 16.24
C ARG A 184 -9.93 -22.74 16.08
N ARG A 185 -8.68 -22.53 15.62
CA ARG A 185 -7.74 -23.63 15.37
C ARG A 185 -7.38 -24.44 16.62
N PHE A 186 -7.69 -23.92 17.81
CA PHE A 186 -7.45 -24.57 19.10
C PHE A 186 -8.73 -25.06 19.82
N LEU A 187 -9.90 -24.98 19.18
CA LEU A 187 -11.08 -25.73 19.65
C LEU A 187 -11.08 -27.19 19.16
N ASP A 188 -10.20 -27.53 18.20
CA ASP A 188 -10.09 -28.86 17.58
C ASP A 188 -8.89 -29.70 18.08
N GLU A 189 -8.11 -29.23 19.07
CA GLU A 189 -7.09 -30.09 19.69
C GLU A 189 -7.75 -30.99 20.76
N PRO A 190 -7.83 -32.32 20.54
CA PRO A 190 -8.46 -33.23 21.48
C PRO A 190 -7.70 -33.23 22.83
N PRO A 191 -8.41 -33.12 23.97
CA PRO A 191 -7.82 -32.99 25.32
C PRO A 191 -6.88 -34.12 25.76
N VAL A 192 -6.74 -35.16 24.96
CA VAL A 192 -6.01 -36.40 25.27
C VAL A 192 -4.51 -36.26 25.00
N ALA A 193 -4.09 -35.33 24.13
CA ALA A 193 -2.66 -35.09 23.85
C ALA A 193 -1.94 -34.39 25.02
N THR A 194 -2.67 -33.63 25.84
CA THR A 194 -2.13 -32.86 26.95
C THR A 194 -1.84 -33.70 28.19
N LEU A 195 -2.59 -34.80 28.41
CA LEU A 195 -2.38 -35.69 29.55
C LEU A 195 -1.18 -36.63 29.35
N ARG A 196 -0.84 -36.97 28.10
CA ARG A 196 0.27 -37.90 27.80
C ARG A 196 1.67 -37.26 27.91
N ARG A 197 1.77 -35.93 28.00
CA ARG A 197 3.04 -35.20 28.23
C ARG A 197 3.36 -34.98 29.71
N LEU A 198 2.44 -35.28 30.62
CA LEU A 198 2.68 -35.22 32.07
C LEU A 198 3.10 -36.58 32.66
N GLU A 199 3.07 -37.66 31.87
CA GLU A 199 3.47 -39.02 32.27
C GLU A 199 4.83 -39.47 31.69
N SER A 200 5.57 -38.60 31.00
CA SER A 200 6.94 -38.84 30.51
C SER A 200 7.90 -37.75 30.98
#